data_AF-A0A3A4PAK7-F1
#
_entry.id   AF-A0A3A4PAK7-F1
#
_cell.length_a   1.000
_cell.length_b   1.000
_cell.length_c   1.000
_cell.angle_alpha   90.00
_cell.angle_beta   90.00
_cell.angle_gamma   90.00
#
_symmetry.space_group_name_H-M   'P 1'
#
loop_
_entity.id
_entity.type
_entity.pdbx_description
1 polymer ?
#
loop_
_entity_poly.entity_id
_entity_poly.type
_entity_poly.pdbx_seq_one_letter_code
_entity_poly.pdbx_strand_id
1 'polypeptide(L)'
;MQYDLTSKIIAENGKEAILRFFLNRRPRFSELIETLPQEQPTLKKGDYIIKITESDGREEIQVWEFKIVWKKEDIKNLMQYTLRLEQQYKIPVTPNLFLFLPSSAATSVYEDNRFRFQFELIKLWELDGNKILES
;
A
#
# COMPACT_ATOMS: atom_id res chain seq x y z
N MET A 1 -20.40 -0.62 -3.36
CA MET A 1 -20.48 0.80 -2.98
C MET A 1 -20.59 1.05 -1.47
N GLN A 2 -21.16 0.15 -0.64
CA GLN A 2 -21.27 0.36 0.82
C GLN A 2 -19.98 0.05 1.61
N TYR A 3 -19.02 -0.67 1.01
CA TYR A 3 -17.74 -1.01 1.64
C TYR A 3 -16.70 0.11 1.63
N ASP A 4 -16.90 1.15 0.81
CA ASP A 4 -15.86 2.16 0.55
C ASP A 4 -15.68 3.12 1.73
N LEU A 5 -16.79 3.57 2.34
CA LEU A 5 -16.75 4.45 3.50
C LEU A 5 -16.19 3.75 4.74
N THR A 6 -16.65 2.53 5.03
CA THR A 6 -16.19 1.77 6.21
C THR A 6 -14.71 1.41 6.09
N SER A 7 -14.28 0.91 4.92
CA SER A 7 -12.87 0.55 4.71
C SER A 7 -11.97 1.79 4.77
N LYS A 8 -12.43 2.93 4.24
CA LYS A 8 -11.73 4.22 4.37
C LYS A 8 -11.60 4.67 5.82
N ILE A 9 -12.66 4.55 6.64
CA ILE A 9 -12.60 4.88 8.08
C ILE A 9 -11.59 3.96 8.79
N ILE A 10 -11.55 2.68 8.43
CA ILE A 10 -10.59 1.72 9.00
C ILE A 10 -9.17 2.10 8.58
N ALA A 11 -8.92 2.46 7.32
CA ALA A 11 -7.61 2.91 6.89
C ALA A 11 -7.21 4.23 7.56
N GLU A 12 -8.13 5.19 7.68
CA GLU A 12 -7.88 6.48 8.31
C GLU A 12 -7.47 6.32 9.79
N ASN A 13 -8.21 5.51 10.54
CA ASN A 13 -7.93 5.27 11.96
C ASN A 13 -6.82 4.22 12.19
N GLY A 14 -6.63 3.32 11.23
CA GLY A 14 -5.73 2.18 11.33
C GLY A 14 -4.37 2.38 10.68
N LYS A 15 -4.15 3.46 9.91
CA LYS A 15 -2.90 3.69 9.16
C LYS A 15 -1.66 3.65 10.05
N GLU A 16 -1.70 4.26 11.23
CA GLU A 16 -0.57 4.28 12.15
C GLU A 16 -0.27 2.89 12.71
N ALA A 17 -1.32 2.10 13.00
CA ALA A 17 -1.16 0.72 13.43
C ALA A 17 -0.58 -0.14 12.29
N ILE A 18 -1.06 0.02 11.06
CA ILE A 18 -0.55 -0.72 9.89
C ILE A 18 0.92 -0.39 9.63
N LEU A 19 1.27 0.90 9.63
CA LEU A 19 2.65 1.37 9.51
C LEU A 19 3.54 0.73 10.59
N ARG A 20 3.09 0.74 11.84
CA ARG A 20 3.85 0.22 12.99
C ARG A 20 4.02 -1.29 12.95
N PHE A 21 2.94 -2.05 12.74
CA PHE A 21 2.96 -3.50 12.91
C PHE A 21 3.38 -4.24 11.65
N PHE A 22 2.89 -3.82 10.49
CA PHE A 22 3.13 -4.54 9.25
C PHE A 22 4.35 -4.00 8.49
N LEU A 23 4.63 -2.70 8.62
CA LEU A 23 5.72 -2.04 7.87
C LEU A 23 6.91 -1.65 8.75
N ASN A 24 6.80 -1.85 10.07
CA ASN A 24 7.82 -1.45 11.06
C ASN A 24 8.27 0.02 10.93
N ARG A 25 7.32 0.91 10.63
CA ARG A 25 7.49 2.36 10.50
C ARG A 25 6.79 3.10 11.62
N ARG A 26 7.38 4.20 12.10
CA ARG A 26 6.79 5.09 13.11
C ARG A 26 7.01 6.56 12.71
N PRO A 27 6.35 7.03 11.63
CA PRO A 27 6.55 8.39 11.18
C PRO A 27 6.03 9.39 12.21
N ARG A 28 6.55 10.62 12.16
CA ARG A 28 6.07 11.72 13.01
C ARG A 28 4.65 12.13 12.63
N PHE A 29 4.35 12.12 11.33
CA PHE A 29 3.01 12.42 10.79
C PHE A 29 2.64 11.41 9.72
N SER A 30 1.35 11.07 9.65
CA SER A 30 0.79 10.28 8.56
C SER A 30 -0.55 10.87 8.13
N GLU A 31 -0.75 11.00 6.81
CA GLU A 31 -1.93 11.60 6.21
C GLU A 31 -2.43 10.71 5.08
N LEU A 32 -3.73 10.36 5.09
CA LEU A 32 -4.36 9.70 3.96
C LEU A 32 -4.63 10.74 2.87
N ILE A 33 -4.09 10.52 1.68
CA ILE A 33 -4.33 11.40 0.54
C ILE A 33 -5.66 11.01 -0.11
N GLU A 34 -6.63 11.91 -0.03
CA GLU A 34 -7.84 11.81 -0.83
C GLU A 34 -7.57 12.25 -2.27
N THR A 35 -7.56 11.30 -3.20
CA THR A 35 -7.51 11.67 -4.62
C THR A 35 -8.87 12.22 -5.05
N LEU A 36 -8.93 13.51 -5.41
CA LEU A 36 -10.16 14.13 -5.90
C LEU A 36 -10.68 13.42 -7.17
N PRO A 37 -12.01 13.39 -7.41
CA PRO A 37 -12.63 12.70 -8.55
C PRO A 37 -12.25 13.22 -9.94
N GLN A 38 -11.45 14.29 -10.03
CA GLN A 38 -11.11 14.93 -11.32
C GLN A 38 -10.04 14.19 -12.13
N GLU A 39 -9.40 13.17 -11.55
CA GLU A 39 -8.59 12.26 -12.34
C GLU A 39 -9.49 11.24 -13.03
N GLN A 40 -9.42 11.19 -14.36
CA GLN A 40 -10.28 10.41 -15.27
C GLN A 40 -10.89 9.14 -14.62
N PRO A 41 -12.23 9.01 -14.59
CA PRO A 41 -12.95 7.98 -13.83
C PRO A 41 -12.65 6.53 -14.22
N THR A 42 -11.95 6.31 -15.33
CA THR A 42 -11.51 5.00 -15.84
C THR A 42 -10.18 4.52 -15.27
N LEU A 43 -9.41 5.37 -14.59
CA LEU A 43 -8.12 5.00 -14.02
C LEU A 43 -8.34 4.43 -12.62
N LYS A 44 -8.15 3.11 -12.47
CA LYS A 44 -8.06 2.47 -11.15
C LYS A 44 -6.91 3.11 -10.35
N LYS A 45 -6.98 3.00 -9.02
CA LYS A 45 -6.01 3.54 -8.06
C LYS A 45 -5.60 2.44 -7.09
N GLY A 46 -4.51 2.65 -6.36
CA GLY A 46 -4.22 1.83 -5.17
C GLY A 46 -5.34 2.02 -4.15
N ASP A 47 -5.56 1.02 -3.28
CA ASP A 47 -6.66 1.09 -2.32
C ASP A 47 -6.50 2.27 -1.36
N TYR A 48 -5.26 2.54 -0.94
CA TYR A 48 -4.94 3.71 -0.10
C TYR A 48 -3.59 4.32 -0.49
N ILE A 49 -3.52 5.65 -0.41
CA ILE A 49 -2.29 6.42 -0.63
C ILE A 49 -2.05 7.24 0.63
N ILE A 50 -0.92 7.01 1.29
CA ILE A 50 -0.61 7.65 2.57
C ILE A 50 0.69 8.42 2.43
N LYS A 51 0.66 9.70 2.73
CA LYS A 51 1.87 10.50 2.90
C LYS A 51 2.37 10.32 4.32
N ILE A 52 3.65 9.97 4.46
CA ILE A 52 4.31 9.92 5.76
C ILE A 52 5.42 10.96 5.82
N THR A 53 5.61 11.54 7.00
CA THR A 53 6.75 12.42 7.31
C THR A 53 7.52 11.83 8.47
N GLU A 54 8.78 11.48 8.23
CA GLU A 54 9.68 10.92 9.22
C GLU A 54 10.14 11.98 10.23
N SER A 55 10.72 11.53 11.35
CA SER A 55 11.20 12.43 12.41
C SER A 55 12.30 13.40 11.97
N ASP A 56 13.06 13.03 10.93
CA ASP A 56 14.10 13.85 10.29
C ASP A 56 13.56 14.79 9.19
N GLY A 57 12.24 14.80 8.98
CA GLY A 57 11.56 15.65 8.00
C GLY A 57 11.49 15.08 6.58
N ARG A 58 12.03 13.88 6.32
CA ARG A 58 11.87 13.22 5.02
C ARG A 58 10.41 12.83 4.79
N GLU A 59 9.94 13.08 3.58
CA GLU A 59 8.60 12.72 3.13
C GLU A 59 8.64 11.54 2.16
N GLU A 60 7.64 10.66 2.25
CA GLU A 60 7.50 9.49 1.40
C GLU A 60 6.00 9.19 1.21
N ILE A 61 5.63 8.70 0.03
CA ILE A 61 4.29 8.17 -0.23
C ILE A 61 4.31 6.66 -0.05
N GLN A 62 3.37 6.12 0.70
CA GLN A 62 3.05 4.71 0.74
C GLN A 62 1.83 4.44 -0.14
N VAL A 63 1.94 3.48 -1.05
CA VAL A 63 0.80 2.95 -1.82
C VAL A 63 0.45 1.60 -1.24
N TRP A 64 -0.78 1.44 -0.76
CA TRP A 64 -1.24 0.20 -0.15
C TRP A 64 -2.29 -0.46 -1.03
N GLU A 65 -2.07 -1.73 -1.34
CA GLU A 65 -3.01 -2.56 -2.09
C GLU A 65 -3.28 -3.86 -1.34
N PHE A 66 -4.55 -4.12 -1.04
CA PHE A 66 -5.03 -5.24 -0.26
C PHE A 66 -5.63 -6.29 -1.20
N LYS A 67 -5.07 -7.51 -1.17
CA LYS A 67 -5.52 -8.60 -2.04
C LYS A 67 -5.83 -9.84 -1.22
N ILE A 68 -7.02 -10.39 -1.43
CA ILE A 68 -7.39 -11.66 -0.80
C ILE A 68 -6.54 -12.80 -1.37
N VAL A 69 -6.42 -12.85 -2.70
CA VAL A 69 -5.69 -13.89 -3.45
C VAL A 69 -4.64 -13.26 -4.34
N TRP A 70 -3.56 -14.01 -4.59
CA TRP A 70 -2.47 -13.56 -5.45
C TRP A 70 -2.85 -13.59 -6.92
N LYS A 71 -2.64 -12.48 -7.64
CA LYS A 71 -2.75 -12.40 -9.10
C LYS A 71 -1.64 -11.52 -9.66
N LYS A 72 -0.94 -12.01 -10.69
CA LYS A 72 0.19 -11.29 -11.29
C LYS A 72 -0.25 -9.98 -11.96
N GLU A 73 -1.48 -9.91 -12.44
CA GLU A 73 -2.08 -8.72 -13.05
C GLU A 73 -2.23 -7.56 -12.05
N ASP A 74 -2.47 -7.86 -10.77
CA ASP A 74 -2.57 -6.82 -9.73
C ASP A 74 -1.24 -6.10 -9.54
N ILE A 75 -0.10 -6.77 -9.74
CA ILE A 75 1.23 -6.14 -9.60
C ILE A 75 1.49 -5.11 -10.68
N LYS A 76 0.95 -5.31 -11.89
CA LYS A 76 1.06 -4.33 -12.97
C LYS A 76 0.29 -3.05 -12.63
N ASN A 77 -0.87 -3.19 -11.97
CA ASN A 77 -1.66 -2.05 -11.51
C ASN A 77 -0.88 -1.29 -10.42
N LEU A 78 -0.35 -1.99 -9.42
CA LEU A 78 0.50 -1.41 -8.37
C LEU A 78 1.67 -0.62 -8.96
N MET A 79 2.38 -1.20 -9.93
CA MET A 79 3.46 -0.53 -10.66
C MET A 79 2.98 0.74 -11.37
N GLN A 80 1.84 0.69 -12.06
CA GLN A 80 1.28 1.85 -12.75
C GLN A 80 0.97 3.00 -11.78
N TYR A 81 0.36 2.70 -10.63
CA TYR A 81 0.04 3.71 -9.62
C TYR A 81 1.29 4.31 -9.01
N THR A 82 2.27 3.46 -8.70
CA THR A 82 3.56 3.89 -8.13
C THR A 82 4.24 4.90 -9.02
N LEU A 83 4.44 4.58 -10.30
CA LEU A 83 5.09 5.47 -11.27
C LEU A 83 4.32 6.80 -11.43
N ARG A 84 2.98 6.76 -11.40
CA ARG A 84 2.16 7.97 -11.48
C ARG A 84 2.37 8.86 -10.26
N LEU A 85 2.36 8.28 -9.07
CA LEU A 85 2.54 9.03 -7.83
C LEU A 85 3.95 9.60 -7.70
N GLU A 86 4.97 8.88 -8.15
CA GLU A 86 6.34 9.42 -8.25
C GLU A 86 6.38 10.64 -9.17
N GLN A 87 5.71 10.57 -10.32
CA GLN A 87 5.62 11.68 -11.26
C GLN A 87 4.85 12.87 -10.68
N GLN A 88 3.77 12.62 -9.94
CA GLN A 88 2.90 13.65 -9.39
C GLN A 88 3.52 14.35 -8.17
N TYR A 89 4.04 13.59 -7.21
CA TYR A 89 4.46 14.11 -5.91
C TYR A 89 5.95 14.44 -5.83
N LYS A 90 6.77 13.93 -6.77
CA LYS A 90 8.23 14.20 -6.83
C LYS A 90 9.00 13.84 -5.54
N ILE A 91 8.45 12.94 -4.73
CA ILE A 91 9.06 12.36 -3.54
C ILE A 91 9.05 10.82 -3.67
N PRO A 92 9.88 10.10 -2.88
CA PRO A 92 9.92 8.63 -2.94
C PRO A 92 8.54 8.01 -2.72
N VAL A 93 8.26 6.92 -3.44
CA VAL A 93 7.01 6.17 -3.32
C VAL A 93 7.35 4.70 -3.05
N THR A 94 6.79 4.15 -1.98
CA THR A 94 6.94 2.74 -1.61
C THR A 94 5.63 1.99 -1.87
N PRO A 95 5.62 1.06 -2.85
CA PRO A 95 4.49 0.18 -3.08
C PRO A 95 4.47 -0.96 -2.07
N ASN A 96 3.31 -1.17 -1.44
CA ASN A 96 3.07 -2.23 -0.47
C ASN A 96 1.84 -3.05 -0.91
N LEU A 97 2.00 -4.37 -0.97
CA LEU A 97 0.92 -5.30 -1.24
C LEU A 97 0.68 -6.17 -0.02
N PHE A 98 -0.52 -6.07 0.55
CA PHE A 98 -1.00 -6.89 1.65
C PHE A 98 -1.78 -8.07 1.10
N LEU A 99 -1.25 -9.28 1.27
CA LEU A 99 -1.86 -10.51 0.78
C LEU A 99 -2.43 -11.33 1.94
N PHE A 100 -3.72 -11.65 1.87
CA PHE A 100 -4.43 -12.34 2.97
C PHE A 100 -4.24 -13.85 2.93
N LEU A 101 -4.41 -14.49 1.76
CA LEU A 101 -4.33 -15.95 1.65
C LEU A 101 -2.96 -16.40 1.13
N PRO A 102 -2.44 -17.54 1.64
CA PRO A 102 -1.19 -18.10 1.15
C PRO A 102 -1.18 -18.36 -0.34
N SER A 103 -0.03 -18.09 -0.97
CA SER A 103 0.23 -18.45 -2.37
C SER A 103 1.71 -18.78 -2.53
N SER A 104 2.01 -19.95 -3.10
CA SER A 104 3.37 -20.37 -3.42
C SER A 104 4.01 -19.53 -4.54
N ALA A 105 3.18 -18.82 -5.32
CA ALA A 105 3.62 -17.95 -6.40
C ALA A 105 3.85 -16.49 -5.96
N ALA A 106 3.53 -16.14 -4.71
CA ALA A 106 3.66 -14.79 -4.21
C ALA A 106 5.14 -14.41 -3.99
N THR A 107 5.57 -13.32 -4.64
CA THR A 107 6.94 -12.79 -4.63
C THR A 107 6.91 -11.28 -4.54
N SER A 108 7.94 -10.65 -3.95
CA SER A 108 8.10 -9.19 -3.86
C SER A 108 8.68 -8.53 -5.12
N VAL A 109 8.89 -9.31 -6.18
CA VAL A 109 9.45 -8.82 -7.44
C VAL A 109 8.60 -9.32 -8.61
N TYR A 110 8.11 -8.37 -9.40
CA TYR A 110 7.61 -8.65 -10.74
C TYR A 110 8.73 -8.46 -11.74
N GLU A 111 8.90 -9.44 -12.63
CA GLU A 111 9.87 -9.38 -13.71
C GLU A 111 9.26 -9.93 -15.02
N ASP A 112 9.54 -9.22 -16.11
CA ASP A 112 9.32 -9.65 -17.48
C ASP A 112 10.45 -9.14 -18.39
N ASN A 113 10.31 -9.33 -19.71
CA ASN A 113 11.34 -8.95 -20.69
C ASN A 113 11.65 -7.45 -20.76
N ARG A 114 10.88 -6.59 -20.10
CA ARG A 114 11.00 -5.12 -20.17
C ARG A 114 11.19 -4.49 -18.81
N PHE A 115 10.55 -5.02 -17.77
CA PHE A 115 10.48 -4.37 -16.47
C PHE A 115 10.87 -5.33 -15.36
N ARG A 116 11.63 -4.78 -14.40
CA ARG A 116 11.78 -5.34 -13.07
C ARG A 116 11.22 -4.33 -12.08
N PHE A 117 10.20 -4.73 -11.34
CA PHE A 117 9.49 -3.91 -10.38
C PHE A 117 9.51 -4.58 -9.01
N GLN A 118 10.08 -3.91 -8.02
CA GLN A 118 10.15 -4.38 -6.65
C GLN A 118 9.14 -3.63 -5.80
N PHE A 119 8.52 -4.33 -4.85
CA PHE A 119 7.57 -3.79 -3.90
C PHE A 119 7.63 -4.57 -2.60
N GLU A 120 7.06 -4.01 -1.53
CA GLU A 120 6.95 -4.68 -0.25
C GLU A 120 5.76 -5.64 -0.27
N LEU A 121 6.02 -6.93 -0.04
CA LEU A 121 4.98 -7.95 0.04
C LEU A 121 4.74 -8.34 1.50
N ILE A 122 3.59 -7.96 2.04
CA ILE A 122 3.17 -8.26 3.41
C ILE A 122 2.23 -9.46 3.36
N LYS A 123 2.71 -10.59 3.88
CA LYS A 123 1.95 -11.85 3.93
C LYS A 123 1.23 -11.98 5.26
N LEU A 124 -0.06 -11.64 5.29
CA LEU A 124 -0.81 -11.54 6.55
C LEU A 124 -0.97 -12.89 7.26
N TRP A 125 -0.92 -14.02 6.54
CA TRP A 125 -1.01 -15.36 7.14
C TRP A 125 0.27 -15.80 7.86
N GLU A 126 1.41 -15.15 7.64
CA GLU A 126 2.67 -15.45 8.34
C GLU A 126 2.75 -14.72 9.69
N LEU A 127 1.80 -13.85 9.98
CA LEU A 127 1.78 -13.05 11.19
C LEU A 127 1.07 -13.78 12.32
N ASP A 128 1.71 -13.80 13.49
CA ASP A 128 1.10 -14.31 14.71
C ASP A 128 0.03 -13.34 15.19
N GLY A 129 -1.24 -13.73 15.01
CA GLY A 129 -2.39 -12.92 15.39
C GLY A 129 -2.42 -12.53 16.87
N ASN A 130 -1.78 -13.30 17.77
CA ASN A 130 -1.72 -12.97 19.19
C ASN A 130 -0.88 -11.71 19.44
N LYS A 131 0.19 -11.52 18.66
CA LYS A 131 1.06 -10.33 18.79
C LYS A 131 0.40 -9.03 18.34
N ILE A 132 -0.70 -9.13 17.57
CA ILE A 132 -1.46 -7.98 17.07
C ILE A 132 -2.51 -7.54 18.12
N LEU A 133 -3.00 -8.45 18.97
CA LEU A 133 -4.03 -8.15 19.97
C LEU A 133 -3.47 -7.56 21.28
N GLU A 134 -2.18 -7.78 21.57
CA GLU A 134 -1.51 -7.36 22.81
C GLU A 134 -0.90 -5.94 22.75
N SER A 135 -1.23 -5.15 21.71
CA SER A 135 -0.46 -3.97 21.29
C SER A 135 -1.31 -2.76 20.96
#